data_AF-A0A9D9XFI0-F1
#
_entry.id   AF-A0A9D9XFI0-F1
#
_cell.length_a   1.000
_cell.length_b   1.000
_cell.length_c   1.000
_cell.angle_alpha   90.00
_cell.angle_beta   90.00
_cell.angle_gamma   90.00
#
_symmetry.space_group_name_H-M   'P 1'
#
loop_
_entity.id
_entity.type
_entity.pdbx_description
1 polymer ?
#
loop_
_entity_poly.entity_id
_entity_poly.type
_entity_poly.pdbx_seq_one_letter_code
_entity_poly.pdbx_strand_id
1 'polypeptide(L)'
;MLLINNGRIVNEGRVYKGSILVKDGKIEAIYKDAVPNNIAEKARIINAEDCWILPGVIDTHVHFRDPGLTHKGDLLTESKAAAAGGVTSIMDMPNTNPQTITVQ
;
A
#
# COMPACT_ATOMS: atom_id res chain seq x y z
N MET A 1 -5.04 -13.65 -9.05
CA MET A 1 -4.46 -12.40 -9.60
C MET A 1 -5.43 -11.27 -9.36
N LEU A 2 -4.92 -10.08 -9.05
CA LEU A 2 -5.70 -8.85 -8.91
C LEU A 2 -5.31 -7.90 -10.06
N LEU A 3 -6.29 -7.30 -10.73
CA LEU A 3 -6.07 -6.29 -11.75
C LEU A 3 -6.66 -4.96 -11.26
N ILE A 4 -5.80 -3.98 -11.02
CA ILE A 4 -6.20 -2.59 -10.82
C ILE A 4 -6.28 -1.97 -12.21
N ASN A 5 -7.49 -1.84 -12.73
CA ASN A 5 -7.72 -1.53 -14.13
C ASN A 5 -7.98 -0.04 -14.34
N ASN A 6 -7.34 0.53 -15.36
CA ASN A 6 -7.78 1.76 -16.01
C ASN A 6 -7.66 3.04 -15.17
N GLY A 7 -6.65 3.14 -14.29
CA GLY A 7 -6.38 4.33 -13.47
C GLY A 7 -5.25 5.20 -13.99
N ARG A 8 -5.06 6.37 -13.37
CA ARG A 8 -3.94 7.30 -13.63
C ARG A 8 -2.76 6.91 -12.75
N ILE A 9 -1.81 6.19 -13.32
CA ILE A 9 -0.62 5.71 -12.61
C ILE A 9 0.39 6.84 -12.49
N VAL A 10 0.85 7.11 -11.26
CA VAL A 10 1.95 8.02 -10.95
C VAL A 10 3.17 7.20 -10.61
N ASN A 11 4.25 7.33 -11.37
CA ASN A 11 5.53 6.70 -11.03
C ASN A 11 6.70 7.50 -11.60
N GLU A 12 7.74 7.72 -10.80
CA GLU A 12 9.02 8.32 -11.22
C GLU A 12 8.86 9.62 -12.05
N GLY A 13 8.04 10.55 -11.55
CA GLY A 13 7.81 11.86 -12.19
C GLY A 13 6.91 11.81 -13.42
N ARG A 14 6.31 10.66 -13.74
CA ARG A 14 5.39 10.48 -14.87
C ARG A 14 3.99 10.19 -14.40
N VAL A 15 3.02 10.65 -15.18
CA VAL A 15 1.59 10.34 -15.02
C VAL A 15 1.07 9.79 -16.35
N TYR A 16 0.47 8.61 -16.33
CA TYR A 16 -0.15 8.01 -17.51
C TYR A 16 -1.31 7.09 -17.15
N LYS A 17 -2.27 6.94 -18.07
CA LYS A 17 -3.39 6.00 -17.91
C LYS A 17 -2.90 4.57 -18.12
N GLY A 18 -3.39 3.61 -17.34
CA GLY A 18 -3.02 2.21 -17.47
C GLY A 18 -3.59 1.30 -16.39
N SER A 19 -3.12 0.06 -16.37
CA SER A 19 -3.58 -0.99 -15.46
C SER A 19 -2.41 -1.75 -14.84
N ILE A 20 -2.56 -2.20 -13.59
CA ILE A 20 -1.53 -2.94 -12.84
C ILE A 20 -2.06 -4.33 -12.50
N LEU A 21 -1.32 -5.36 -12.92
CA LEU A 21 -1.56 -6.75 -12.54
C LEU A 21 -0.72 -7.12 -11.33
N VAL A 22 -1.36 -7.61 -10.29
CA VAL A 22 -0.74 -8.11 -9.06
C VAL A 22 -0.94 -9.62 -8.97
N LYS A 23 0.16 -10.34 -8.77
CA LYS A 23 0.19 -11.80 -8.59
C LYS A 23 1.12 -12.13 -7.44
N ASP A 24 0.67 -12.99 -6.53
CA ASP A 24 1.45 -13.47 -5.38
C ASP A 24 2.07 -12.32 -4.55
N GLY A 25 1.30 -11.25 -4.34
CA GLY A 25 1.71 -10.07 -3.57
C GLY A 25 2.69 -9.13 -4.28
N LYS A 26 3.04 -9.39 -5.55
CA LYS A 26 3.97 -8.58 -6.34
C LYS A 26 3.30 -8.00 -7.57
N ILE A 27 3.81 -6.87 -8.05
CA ILE A 27 3.44 -6.32 -9.36
C ILE A 27 4.04 -7.24 -10.42
N GLU A 28 3.18 -7.94 -11.15
CA GLU A 28 3.56 -8.86 -12.23
C GLU A 28 3.75 -8.11 -13.55
N ALA A 29 2.85 -7.17 -13.85
CA ALA A 29 2.86 -6.40 -15.09
C ALA A 29 2.17 -5.04 -14.92
N ILE A 30 2.60 -4.08 -15.75
CA ILE A 30 1.94 -2.77 -15.92
C ILE A 30 1.59 -2.61 -17.40
N TYR A 31 0.31 -2.46 -17.70
CA TYR A 31 -0.20 -2.27 -19.05
C TYR A 31 -0.50 -0.78 -19.28
N LYS A 32 0.17 -0.17 -20.27
CA LYS A 32 -0.16 1.19 -20.74
C LYS A 32 -1.27 1.18 -21.80
N ASP A 33 -1.37 0.08 -22.52
CA ASP A 33 -2.40 -0.19 -23.51
C ASP A 33 -3.45 -1.16 -22.94
N ALA A 34 -4.28 -1.73 -23.82
CA ALA A 34 -5.31 -2.69 -23.43
C ALA A 34 -4.73 -3.92 -22.68
N VAL A 35 -5.41 -4.32 -21.61
CA VAL A 35 -5.09 -5.56 -20.89
C VAL A 35 -5.54 -6.76 -21.74
N PRO A 36 -4.70 -7.80 -21.91
CA PRO A 36 -5.09 -9.00 -22.64
C PRO A 36 -6.35 -9.67 -22.06
N ASN A 37 -7.30 -10.08 -22.90
CA ASN A 37 -8.58 -10.67 -22.47
C ASN A 37 -8.38 -11.88 -21.55
N ASN A 38 -7.44 -12.76 -21.89
CA ASN A 38 -7.12 -13.95 -21.08
C ASN A 38 -6.64 -13.62 -19.65
N ILE A 39 -6.12 -12.41 -19.42
CA ILE A 39 -5.75 -11.90 -18.09
C ILE A 39 -6.98 -11.30 -17.42
N ALA A 40 -7.69 -10.41 -18.13
CA ALA A 40 -8.88 -9.73 -17.61
C ALA A 40 -9.95 -10.73 -17.13
N GLU A 41 -10.18 -11.80 -17.88
CA GLU A 41 -11.16 -12.86 -17.56
C GLU A 41 -10.79 -13.70 -16.33
N LYS A 42 -9.49 -13.74 -15.95
CA LYS A 42 -8.97 -14.57 -14.84
C LYS A 42 -8.59 -13.79 -13.59
N ALA A 43 -8.63 -12.46 -13.67
CA ALA A 43 -8.25 -11.58 -12.57
C ALA A 43 -9.48 -11.07 -11.82
N ARG A 44 -9.34 -10.89 -10.51
CA ARG A 44 -10.27 -10.04 -9.76
C ARG A 44 -10.01 -8.59 -10.17
N ILE A 45 -11.02 -7.89 -10.68
CA ILE A 45 -10.86 -6.52 -11.20
C ILE A 45 -11.27 -5.49 -10.14
N ILE A 46 -10.43 -4.47 -9.96
CA ILE A 46 -10.77 -3.19 -9.34
C ILE A 46 -10.80 -2.16 -10.46
N ASN A 47 -11.94 -1.53 -10.69
CA ASN A 47 -12.04 -0.42 -11.64
C ASN A 47 -11.51 0.86 -10.98
N ALA A 48 -10.42 1.40 -11.51
CA ALA A 48 -9.77 2.62 -11.06
C ALA A 48 -9.93 3.77 -12.06
N GLU A 49 -10.92 3.70 -12.96
CA GLU A 49 -11.28 4.83 -13.82
C GLU A 49 -11.47 6.11 -12.99
N ASP A 50 -10.93 7.21 -13.48
CA ASP A 50 -10.83 8.51 -12.81
C ASP A 50 -10.08 8.57 -11.47
N CYS A 51 -9.59 7.44 -10.96
CA CYS A 51 -8.76 7.38 -9.76
C CYS A 51 -7.27 7.56 -10.09
N TRP A 52 -6.52 8.02 -9.09
CA TRP A 52 -5.07 8.03 -9.10
C TRP A 52 -4.54 6.76 -8.46
N ILE A 53 -3.53 6.14 -9.08
CA ILE A 53 -2.81 4.98 -8.56
C ILE A 53 -1.40 5.46 -8.21
N LEU A 54 -1.11 5.51 -6.92
CA LEU A 54 0.20 5.92 -6.39
C LEU A 54 0.91 4.70 -5.79
N PRO A 55 2.26 4.70 -5.74
CA PRO A 55 2.99 3.81 -4.86
C PRO A 55 2.49 4.02 -3.42
N GLY A 56 2.39 2.94 -2.66
CA GLY A 56 2.01 3.03 -1.25
C GLY A 56 3.02 3.90 -0.49
N VAL A 57 2.52 4.80 0.36
CA VAL A 57 3.39 5.73 1.10
C VAL A 57 4.22 4.95 2.12
N ILE A 58 5.48 5.36 2.27
CA ILE A 58 6.40 4.89 3.32
C ILE A 58 6.52 6.02 4.33
N ASP A 59 5.98 5.79 5.53
CA ASP A 59 6.06 6.75 6.63
C ASP A 59 7.22 6.38 7.56
N THR A 60 8.28 7.18 7.54
CA THR A 60 9.49 6.90 8.31
C THR A 60 9.41 7.36 9.76
N HIS A 61 8.29 7.95 10.20
CA HIS A 61 8.16 8.48 11.56
C HIS A 61 6.74 8.32 12.09
N VAL A 62 6.49 7.21 12.79
CA VAL A 62 5.23 7.00 13.52
C VAL A 62 5.47 6.64 14.98
N HIS A 63 4.40 6.70 15.78
CA HIS A 63 4.40 6.23 17.16
C HIS A 63 3.12 5.43 17.42
N PHE A 64 3.18 4.11 17.26
CA PHE A 64 2.04 3.21 17.40
C PHE A 64 1.76 2.79 18.84
N ARG A 65 2.65 3.15 19.79
CA ARG A 65 2.44 3.07 21.25
C ARG A 65 2.29 1.65 21.82
N ASP A 66 2.66 0.64 21.06
CA ASP A 66 2.64 -0.77 21.45
C ASP A 66 4.08 -1.32 21.42
N PRO A 67 4.65 -1.83 22.54
CA PRO A 67 4.00 -2.16 23.81
C PRO A 67 3.84 -1.02 24.84
N GLY A 68 2.93 -1.26 25.80
CA GLY A 68 2.84 -0.59 27.10
C GLY A 68 2.15 0.77 27.15
N LEU A 69 1.83 1.38 26.01
CA LEU A 69 1.10 2.65 25.92
C LEU A 69 -0.19 2.52 25.10
N THR A 70 -0.74 1.31 25.01
CA THR A 70 -1.83 0.92 24.10
C THR A 70 -3.16 1.66 24.31
N HIS A 71 -3.35 2.28 25.47
CA HIS A 71 -4.48 3.19 25.71
C HIS A 71 -4.47 4.43 24.79
N LYS A 72 -3.34 4.73 24.14
CA LYS A 72 -3.19 5.85 23.19
C LYS A 72 -3.38 5.44 21.73
N GLY A 73 -3.17 4.16 21.42
CA GLY A 73 -3.06 3.59 20.08
C GLY A 73 -2.30 2.27 20.15
N ASP A 74 -2.55 1.36 19.21
CA ASP A 74 -1.88 0.06 19.13
C ASP A 74 -1.57 -0.34 17.68
N LEU A 75 -0.84 -1.44 17.48
CA LEU A 75 -0.49 -1.91 16.13
C LEU A 75 -1.72 -2.08 15.22
N LEU A 76 -2.87 -2.48 15.76
CA LEU A 76 -4.08 -2.75 14.96
C LEU A 76 -4.80 -1.46 14.56
N THR A 77 -4.98 -0.54 15.50
CA THR A 77 -5.71 0.72 15.31
C THR A 77 -4.90 1.68 14.44
N GLU A 78 -3.61 1.81 14.71
CA GLU A 78 -2.75 2.75 14.01
C GLU A 78 -2.38 2.25 12.61
N SER A 79 -2.22 0.93 12.39
CA SER A 79 -2.03 0.39 11.04
C SER A 79 -3.28 0.55 10.16
N LYS A 80 -4.48 0.46 10.73
CA LYS A 80 -5.73 0.78 10.01
C LYS A 80 -5.80 2.25 9.64
N ALA A 81 -5.41 3.15 10.55
CA ALA A 81 -5.35 4.58 10.28
C ALA A 81 -4.34 4.89 9.16
N ALA A 82 -3.15 4.28 9.22
CA ALA A 82 -2.13 4.38 8.18
C ALA A 82 -2.66 3.92 6.80
N ALA A 83 -3.28 2.74 6.75
CA ALA A 83 -3.87 2.20 5.53
C ALA A 83 -4.99 3.10 4.95
N ALA A 84 -5.85 3.67 5.80
CA ALA A 84 -6.88 4.62 5.38
C ALA A 84 -6.29 5.91 4.78
N GLY A 85 -5.09 6.31 5.22
CA GLY A 85 -4.33 7.44 4.67
C GLY A 85 -3.49 7.09 3.42
N GLY A 86 -3.47 5.84 2.97
CA GLY A 86 -2.64 5.40 1.84
C GLY A 86 -1.19 5.03 2.21
N VAL A 87 -0.88 4.94 3.50
CA VAL A 87 0.41 4.46 4.00
C VAL A 87 0.41 2.93 4.04
N THR A 88 1.45 2.33 3.47
CA THR A 88 1.57 0.87 3.32
C THR A 88 2.80 0.30 4.01
N SER A 89 3.71 1.15 4.47
CA SER A 89 4.90 0.77 5.21
C SER A 89 5.24 1.87 6.21
N ILE A 90 5.66 1.48 7.41
CA ILE A 90 5.94 2.39 8.51
C ILE A 90 7.27 2.05 9.16
N MET A 91 7.86 3.03 9.85
CA MET A 91 8.97 2.85 10.79
C MET A 91 8.53 3.40 12.15
N ASP A 92 8.18 2.49 13.07
CA ASP A 92 7.75 2.87 14.42
C ASP A 92 8.93 3.28 15.28
N MET A 93 8.76 4.39 16.02
CA MET A 93 9.81 4.97 16.84
C MET A 93 9.98 4.22 18.17
N PRO A 94 11.21 4.11 18.69
CA PRO A 94 11.53 3.16 19.77
C PRO A 94 11.09 3.59 21.18
N ASN A 95 10.23 4.61 21.30
CA ASN A 95 9.83 5.21 22.58
C ASN A 95 8.53 4.61 23.16
N THR A 96 8.38 3.30 23.00
CA THR A 96 7.35 2.46 23.64
C THR A 96 7.79 2.04 25.06
N ASN A 97 6.99 1.22 25.74
CA ASN A 97 7.29 0.72 27.08
C ASN A 97 7.09 -0.81 27.17
N PRO A 98 8.17 -1.63 27.21
CA PRO A 98 9.58 -1.26 27.18
C PRO A 98 10.00 -0.63 25.84
N GLN A 99 11.11 0.09 25.85
CA GLN A 99 11.71 0.68 24.64
C GLN A 99 12.28 -0.40 23.72
N THR A 100 12.12 -0.25 22.41
CA THR A 100 12.62 -1.19 21.38
C THR A 100 14.02 -0.80 20.89
N ILE A 101 14.97 -0.63 21.82
CA ILE A 101 16.35 -0.18 21.55
C ILE A 101 17.39 -1.31 21.58
N THR A 102 16.96 -2.56 21.81
CA THR A 102 17.82 -3.74 21.87
C THR A 102 17.57 -4.65 20.68
N VAL A 103 18.63 -5.22 20.11
CA VAL A 103 18.52 -6.29 19.10
C VAL A 103 18.14 -7.60 19.81
N GLN A 104 17.21 -8.36 19.24
CA GLN A 104 16.89 -9.74 19.63
C GLN A 104 17.45 -10.72 18.62
#